data_AF-A0AB73TK82-F1
#
_entry.id   AF-A0AB73TK82-F1
#
_cell.length_a   1.000
_cell.length_b   1.000
_cell.length_c   1.000
_cell.angle_alpha   90.00
_cell.angle_beta   90.00
_cell.angle_gamma   90.00
#
_symmetry.space_group_name_H-M   'P 1'
#
loop_
_entity.id
_entity.type
_entity.pdbx_description
1 polymer ?
#
loop_
_entity_poly.entity_id
_entity_poly.type
_entity_poly.pdbx_seq_one_letter_code
_entity_poly.pdbx_strand_id
1 'polypeptide(L)'
;MMEKFLEKISESPYRENFVLKGGFLIGSKYGIENRTTKDIDTTLREMKVTKETLTTVLNDIFSTPTKEGIQFEIQGMKETREADYYPGFSLRVLAHLENMRPDFKVDVTTGDSIYPATITHSHKLMFEDRTIPLESYPTEQIIAEKLSATFDFLTDNSRGKDFYDLYTIPKMEKIDEKTLKDSVRNTFTRRGKTDPLK
;
A
#
# COMPACT_ATOMS: atom_id res chain seq x y z
N MET A 1 9.99 4.14 -11.63
CA MET A 1 10.17 5.04 -10.46
C MET A 1 9.57 4.46 -9.19
N MET A 2 8.26 4.18 -9.15
CA MET A 2 7.63 3.55 -7.97
C MET A 2 8.27 2.22 -7.55
N GLU A 3 8.55 1.32 -8.50
CA GLU A 3 9.24 0.04 -8.21
C GLU A 3 10.63 0.26 -7.59
N LYS A 4 11.34 1.30 -8.04
CA LYS A 4 12.66 1.68 -7.53
C LYS A 4 12.61 2.28 -6.13
N PHE A 5 11.53 2.97 -5.80
CA PHE A 5 11.27 3.40 -4.43
C PHE A 5 10.99 2.20 -3.51
N LEU A 6 10.17 1.24 -3.97
CA LEU A 6 9.89 0.00 -3.21
C LEU A 6 11.13 -0.87 -3.06
N GLU A 7 11.98 -0.92 -4.08
CA GLU A 7 13.29 -1.56 -4.01
C GLU A 7 14.16 -0.95 -2.91
N LYS A 8 14.28 0.38 -2.85
CA LYS A 8 15.02 1.07 -1.80
C LYS A 8 14.47 0.76 -0.40
N ILE A 9 13.15 0.64 -0.24
CA ILE A 9 12.55 0.17 1.02
C ILE A 9 12.97 -1.27 1.32
N SER A 10 12.89 -2.17 0.33
CA SER A 10 13.19 -3.60 0.51
C SER A 10 14.66 -3.87 0.91
N GLU A 11 15.57 -3.00 0.48
CA GLU A 11 16.99 -3.05 0.80
C GLU A 11 17.34 -2.31 2.11
N SER A 12 16.39 -1.56 2.69
CA SER A 12 16.62 -0.75 3.88
C SER A 12 16.39 -1.53 5.20
N PRO A 13 16.91 -1.02 6.33
CA PRO A 13 16.57 -1.55 7.65
C PRO A 13 15.08 -1.50 8.00
N TYR A 14 14.28 -0.71 7.25
CA TYR A 14 12.86 -0.48 7.52
C TYR A 14 11.93 -1.41 6.72
N ARG A 15 12.46 -2.36 5.96
CA ARG A 15 11.68 -3.21 5.03
C ARG A 15 10.50 -3.93 5.69
N GLU A 16 10.63 -4.30 6.97
CA GLU A 16 9.58 -5.03 7.72
C GLU A 16 8.56 -4.08 8.36
N ASN A 17 8.91 -2.79 8.49
CA ASN A 17 8.02 -1.76 8.99
C ASN A 17 7.02 -1.30 7.93
N PHE A 18 7.43 -1.23 6.66
CA PHE A 18 6.58 -0.81 5.54
C PHE A 18 5.78 -1.99 4.99
N VAL A 19 4.47 -1.96 5.21
CA VAL A 19 3.55 -2.94 4.62
C VAL A 19 2.84 -2.33 3.43
N LEU A 20 3.10 -2.88 2.25
CA LEU A 20 2.43 -2.53 1.01
C LEU A 20 0.97 -2.95 1.03
N LYS A 21 0.10 -2.06 0.56
CA LYS A 21 -1.33 -2.30 0.41
C LYS A 21 -1.87 -1.62 -0.85
N GLY A 22 -3.19 -1.59 -0.98
CA GLY A 22 -3.87 -0.77 -1.97
C GLY A 22 -3.65 -1.21 -3.42
N GLY A 23 -3.70 -0.23 -4.32
CA GLY A 23 -3.84 -0.51 -5.75
C GLY A 23 -2.60 -1.10 -6.41
N PHE A 24 -1.42 -0.66 -5.96
CA PHE A 24 -0.13 -1.12 -6.49
C PHE A 24 0.06 -2.62 -6.21
N LEU A 25 -0.20 -3.05 -4.97
CA LEU A 25 -0.13 -4.47 -4.58
C LEU A 25 -1.03 -5.35 -5.44
N ILE A 26 -2.28 -4.94 -5.65
CA ILE A 26 -3.25 -5.70 -6.44
C ILE A 26 -2.79 -5.82 -7.90
N GLY A 27 -2.33 -4.72 -8.51
CA GLY A 27 -1.81 -4.74 -9.88
C GLY A 27 -0.59 -5.66 -10.01
N SER A 28 0.34 -5.56 -9.07
CA SER A 28 1.57 -6.37 -8.99
C SER A 28 1.28 -7.86 -8.77
N LYS A 29 0.38 -8.21 -7.86
CA LYS A 29 0.08 -9.60 -7.47
C LYS A 29 -0.78 -10.32 -8.51
N TYR A 30 -1.75 -9.65 -9.11
CA TYR A 30 -2.77 -10.29 -9.94
C TYR A 30 -2.68 -9.97 -11.43
N GLY A 31 -1.71 -9.15 -11.86
CA GLY A 31 -1.57 -8.78 -13.27
C GLY A 31 -2.82 -8.08 -13.80
N ILE A 32 -3.50 -7.29 -12.96
CA ILE A 32 -4.66 -6.49 -13.39
C ILE A 32 -4.12 -5.27 -14.15
N GLU A 33 -3.71 -5.51 -15.40
CA GLU A 33 -2.94 -4.63 -16.29
C GLU A 33 -3.60 -3.27 -16.57
N ASN A 34 -4.92 -3.15 -16.39
CA ASN A 34 -5.64 -1.89 -16.59
C ASN A 34 -5.56 -0.91 -15.41
N ARG A 35 -4.80 -1.23 -14.35
CA ARG A 35 -4.67 -0.35 -13.19
C ARG A 35 -3.42 0.53 -13.32
N THR A 36 -3.53 1.64 -14.05
CA THR A 36 -2.64 2.79 -13.83
C THR A 36 -2.96 3.37 -12.44
N THR A 37 -2.18 2.98 -11.44
CA THR A 37 -2.11 3.70 -10.15
C THR A 37 -0.85 4.55 -10.16
N LYS A 38 -0.98 5.82 -9.79
CA LYS A 38 0.15 6.75 -9.63
C LYS A 38 0.64 6.82 -8.18
N ASP A 39 0.07 5.95 -7.34
CA ASP A 39 0.15 6.04 -5.90
C ASP A 39 0.64 4.71 -5.33
N ILE A 40 1.51 4.81 -4.33
CA ILE A 40 1.92 3.70 -3.47
C ILE A 40 1.18 3.86 -2.13
N ASP A 41 0.43 2.85 -1.73
CA ASP A 41 -0.22 2.82 -0.42
C ASP A 41 0.57 1.89 0.51
N THR A 42 0.96 2.38 1.68
CA THR A 42 1.61 1.59 2.72
C THR A 42 1.00 1.86 4.09
N THR A 43 1.19 0.91 5.01
CA THR A 43 1.05 1.18 6.44
C THR A 43 2.36 0.90 7.14
N LEU A 44 2.72 1.78 8.07
CA LEU A 44 3.84 1.56 8.97
C LEU A 44 3.41 0.82 10.22
N ARG A 45 4.17 -0.20 10.59
CA ARG A 45 4.05 -0.96 11.84
C ARG A 45 5.28 -0.76 12.70
N GLU A 46 5.06 -0.91 14.00
CA GLU A 46 6.12 -0.85 15.04
C GLU A 46 6.88 0.48 15.09
N MET A 47 6.36 1.51 14.43
CA MET A 47 6.88 2.87 14.44
C MET A 47 5.74 3.87 14.54
N LYS A 48 5.99 4.96 15.27
CA LYS A 48 5.06 6.08 15.33
C LYS A 48 5.08 6.82 13.99
N VAL A 49 3.91 7.05 13.41
CA VAL A 49 3.79 7.84 12.18
C VAL A 49 3.65 9.31 12.54
N THR A 50 4.77 10.04 12.46
CA THR A 50 4.83 11.50 12.53
C THR A 50 5.63 12.06 11.35
N LYS A 51 5.50 13.36 11.09
CA LYS A 51 6.25 14.03 10.04
C LYS A 51 7.77 13.88 10.22
N GLU A 52 8.24 14.00 11.46
CA GLU A 52 9.64 13.90 11.83
C GLU A 52 10.15 12.48 11.58
N THR A 53 9.45 11.45 12.10
CA THR A 53 9.84 10.05 11.91
C THR A 53 9.87 9.67 10.44
N LEU A 54 8.82 10.03 9.68
CA LEU A 54 8.78 9.75 8.24
C LEU A 54 9.91 10.45 7.47
N THR A 55 10.20 11.71 7.80
CA THR A 55 11.29 12.46 7.16
C THR A 55 12.63 11.80 7.45
N THR A 56 12.91 11.42 8.69
CA THR A 56 14.15 10.72 9.06
C THR A 56 14.29 9.39 8.33
N VAL A 57 13.25 8.55 8.39
CA VAL A 57 13.25 7.21 7.78
C VAL A 57 13.44 7.30 6.27
N LEU A 58 12.67 8.15 5.59
CA LEU A 58 12.76 8.28 4.14
C LEU A 58 14.09 8.91 3.69
N ASN A 59 14.62 9.88 4.43
CA ASN A 59 15.95 10.42 4.11
C ASN A 59 17.05 9.38 4.28
N ASP A 60 16.95 8.48 5.27
CA ASP A 60 17.89 7.37 5.41
C ASP A 60 17.77 6.38 4.23
N ILE A 61 16.54 6.02 3.85
CA ILE A 61 16.28 5.21 2.66
C ILE A 61 16.85 5.88 1.40
N PHE A 62 16.69 7.19 1.27
CA PHE A 62 17.14 7.97 0.09
C PHE A 62 18.60 8.39 0.15
N SER A 63 19.35 8.02 1.19
CA SER A 63 20.73 8.49 1.43
C SER A 63 21.70 8.19 0.29
N THR A 64 21.42 7.15 -0.49
CA THR A 64 22.23 6.74 -1.65
C THR A 64 21.35 6.61 -2.90
N PRO A 65 21.87 6.98 -4.09
CA PRO A 65 21.19 6.71 -5.35
C PRO A 65 20.97 5.21 -5.57
N THR A 66 19.98 4.86 -6.41
CA THR A 66 19.86 3.48 -6.90
C THR A 66 21.04 3.11 -7.81
N LYS A 67 21.16 1.83 -8.19
CA LYS A 67 22.18 1.35 -9.14
C LYS A 67 22.12 2.08 -10.49
N GLU A 68 20.93 2.53 -10.88
CA GLU A 68 20.67 3.27 -12.11
C GLU A 68 20.86 4.80 -11.96
N GLY A 69 21.34 5.26 -10.80
CA GLY A 69 21.58 6.67 -10.52
C GLY A 69 20.33 7.47 -10.14
N ILE A 70 19.23 6.81 -9.76
CA ILE A 70 18.02 7.50 -9.34
C ILE A 70 18.18 8.01 -7.91
N GLN A 71 18.06 9.32 -7.71
CA GLN A 71 18.03 9.94 -6.39
C GLN A 71 16.61 10.34 -6.03
N PHE A 72 16.17 10.03 -4.81
CA PHE A 72 14.84 10.40 -4.32
C PHE A 72 14.89 11.59 -3.35
N GLU A 73 13.81 12.35 -3.34
CA GLU A 73 13.62 13.56 -2.55
C GLU A 73 12.17 13.62 -2.07
N ILE A 74 11.94 14.02 -0.80
CA ILE A 74 10.60 14.35 -0.31
C ILE A 74 10.28 15.78 -0.75
N GLN A 75 9.40 15.95 -1.72
CA GLN A 75 8.99 17.29 -2.19
C GLN A 75 7.92 17.91 -1.29
N GLY A 76 7.07 17.08 -0.67
CA GLY A 76 6.00 17.56 0.19
C GLY A 76 5.38 16.44 1.03
N MET A 77 4.82 16.82 2.16
CA MET A 77 4.14 15.91 3.07
C MET A 77 2.94 16.61 3.70
N LYS A 78 1.78 15.98 3.60
CA LYS A 78 0.51 16.47 4.16
C LYS A 78 -0.04 15.41 5.10
N GLU A 79 -0.42 15.81 6.31
CA GLU A 79 -1.14 14.94 7.23
C GLU A 79 -2.51 14.56 6.64
N THR A 80 -2.82 13.28 6.70
CA THR A 80 -4.11 12.71 6.33
C THR A 80 -4.71 12.00 7.54
N ARG A 81 -6.02 11.84 7.54
CA ARG A 81 -6.72 11.03 8.54
C ARG A 81 -7.51 9.98 7.81
N GLU A 82 -7.22 8.71 8.09
CA GLU A 82 -8.05 7.62 7.58
C GLU A 82 -9.26 7.47 8.50
N ALA A 83 -10.45 7.77 7.97
CA ALA A 83 -11.75 7.65 8.64
C ALA A 83 -11.81 8.27 10.05
N ASP A 84 -11.04 9.34 10.30
CA ASP A 84 -10.92 10.04 11.60
C ASP A 84 -10.35 9.21 12.77
N TYR A 85 -9.79 8.01 12.53
CA TYR A 85 -9.28 7.13 13.60
C TYR A 85 -7.76 7.17 13.76
N TYR A 86 -6.99 7.24 12.67
CA TYR A 86 -5.52 7.16 12.72
C TYR A 86 -4.85 8.24 11.86
N PRO A 87 -3.78 8.88 12.39
CA PRO A 87 -2.99 9.82 11.61
C PRO A 87 -2.21 9.06 10.53
N GLY A 88 -2.22 9.62 9.32
CA GLY A 88 -1.41 9.18 8.20
C GLY A 88 -0.76 10.38 7.52
N PHE A 89 0.04 10.13 6.49
CA PHE A 89 0.63 11.16 5.67
C PHE A 89 0.53 10.79 4.20
N SER A 90 0.19 11.77 3.39
CA SER A 90 0.35 11.71 1.94
C SER A 90 1.61 12.49 1.57
N LEU A 91 2.56 11.80 0.96
CA LEU A 91 3.83 12.34 0.52
C LEU A 91 3.84 12.50 -0.99
N ARG A 92 4.52 13.54 -1.46
CA ARG A 92 4.97 13.63 -2.84
C ARG A 92 6.48 13.38 -2.86
N VAL A 93 6.89 12.33 -3.57
CA VAL A 93 8.29 11.95 -3.73
C VAL A 93 8.73 12.30 -5.15
N LEU A 94 9.83 13.04 -5.26
CA LEU A 94 10.46 13.39 -6.52
C LEU A 94 11.61 12.41 -6.79
N ALA A 95 11.67 11.89 -8.02
CA ALA A 95 12.79 11.06 -8.47
C ALA A 95 13.63 11.84 -9.48
N HIS A 96 14.94 11.89 -9.26
CA HIS A 96 15.90 12.54 -10.12
C HIS A 96 16.66 11.49 -10.92
N LEU A 97 16.51 11.52 -12.24
CA LEU A 97 17.28 10.69 -13.16
C LEU A 97 17.69 11.56 -14.36
N GLU A 98 18.98 11.84 -14.50
CA GLU A 98 19.52 12.74 -15.54
C GLU A 98 18.75 14.09 -15.60
N ASN A 99 18.00 14.35 -16.67
CA ASN A 99 17.16 15.54 -16.85
C ASN A 99 15.69 15.30 -16.47
N MET A 100 15.29 14.07 -16.17
CA MET A 100 13.93 13.70 -15.77
C MET A 100 13.69 13.95 -14.29
N ARG A 101 12.50 14.48 -13.97
CA ARG A 101 12.05 14.76 -12.60
C ARG A 101 10.62 14.26 -12.35
N PRO A 102 10.30 12.97 -12.59
CA PRO A 102 8.98 12.44 -12.32
C PRO A 102 8.70 12.43 -10.81
N ASP A 103 7.48 12.81 -10.43
CA ASP A 103 6.97 12.68 -9.08
C ASP A 103 5.91 11.58 -8.99
N PHE A 104 5.73 11.04 -7.79
CA PHE A 104 4.64 10.12 -7.47
C PHE A 104 4.21 10.32 -6.02
N LYS A 105 3.01 9.82 -5.72
CA LYS A 105 2.40 9.95 -4.41
C LYS A 105 2.66 8.69 -3.59
N VAL A 106 2.95 8.86 -2.31
CA VAL A 106 3.06 7.76 -1.34
C VAL A 106 2.13 8.07 -0.19
N ASP A 107 1.11 7.25 0.03
CA ASP A 107 0.25 7.33 1.19
C ASP A 107 0.77 6.36 2.27
N VAL A 108 0.99 6.87 3.48
CA VAL A 108 1.51 6.12 4.62
C VAL A 108 0.53 6.24 5.78
N THR A 109 -0.06 5.13 6.19
CA THR A 109 -0.97 5.06 7.34
C THR A 109 -0.34 4.33 8.53
N THR A 110 -1.06 4.25 9.64
CA THR A 110 -0.67 3.46 10.82
C THR A 110 -1.91 2.92 11.53
N GLY A 111 -1.69 2.04 12.52
CA GLY A 111 -2.78 1.50 13.34
C GLY A 111 -3.66 0.48 12.61
N ASP A 112 -3.20 -0.03 11.47
CA ASP A 112 -3.91 -1.08 10.74
C ASP A 112 -3.90 -2.39 11.54
N SER A 113 -5.09 -2.89 11.87
CA SER A 113 -5.28 -4.24 12.40
C SER A 113 -5.34 -5.20 11.21
N ILE A 114 -4.19 -5.75 10.85
CA ILE A 114 -4.04 -6.63 9.69
C ILE A 114 -4.33 -8.06 10.14
N TYR A 115 -5.33 -8.68 9.51
CA TYR A 115 -5.66 -10.09 9.74
C TYR A 115 -5.94 -10.79 8.39
N PRO A 116 -5.38 -11.98 8.13
CA PRO A 116 -4.37 -12.71 8.92
C PRO A 116 -3.02 -11.94 8.95
N ALA A 117 -1.96 -12.56 9.48
CA ALA A 117 -0.63 -11.96 9.45
C ALA A 117 -0.24 -11.57 8.01
N THR A 118 0.59 -10.53 7.90
CA THR A 118 1.13 -10.08 6.62
C THR A 118 1.96 -11.14 5.93
N ILE A 119 2.08 -10.98 4.63
CA ILE A 119 2.80 -11.91 3.77
C ILE A 119 3.91 -11.17 3.04
N THR A 120 4.99 -11.89 2.74
CA THR A 120 6.03 -11.37 1.83
C THR A 120 5.59 -11.60 0.40
N HIS A 121 5.25 -10.52 -0.30
CA HIS A 121 4.98 -10.53 -1.74
C HIS A 121 6.28 -10.41 -2.52
N SER A 122 6.52 -11.34 -3.44
CA SER A 122 7.68 -11.30 -4.34
C SER A 122 7.31 -10.52 -5.60
N HIS A 123 7.67 -9.24 -5.64
CA HIS A 123 7.34 -8.36 -6.76
C HIS A 123 8.39 -8.47 -7.86
N LYS A 124 7.98 -8.91 -9.06
CA LYS A 124 8.83 -8.90 -10.26
C LYS A 124 9.00 -7.48 -10.79
N LEU A 125 10.25 -7.04 -10.94
CA LEU A 125 10.57 -5.74 -11.52
C LEU A 125 10.28 -5.74 -13.03
N MET A 126 9.71 -4.65 -13.53
CA MET A 126 9.30 -4.56 -14.94
C MET A 126 10.48 -4.67 -15.93
N PHE A 127 11.64 -4.08 -15.61
CA PHE A 127 12.78 -3.96 -16.53
C PHE A 127 13.97 -4.86 -16.15
N GLU A 128 13.79 -5.75 -15.18
CA GLU A 128 14.85 -6.64 -14.71
C GLU A 128 14.30 -8.05 -14.50
N ASP A 129 15.10 -9.06 -14.78
CA ASP A 129 14.72 -10.46 -14.53
C ASP A 129 15.02 -10.89 -13.08
N ARG A 130 14.46 -10.14 -12.13
CA ARG A 130 14.52 -10.46 -10.70
C ARG A 130 13.30 -9.92 -9.95
N THR A 131 13.18 -10.36 -8.70
CA THR A 131 12.11 -9.96 -7.79
C THR A 131 12.66 -9.26 -6.55
N ILE A 132 11.84 -8.40 -5.93
CA ILE A 132 12.10 -7.81 -4.61
C ILE A 132 11.05 -8.30 -3.59
N PRO A 133 11.45 -8.62 -2.35
CA PRO A 133 10.52 -8.99 -1.30
C PRO A 133 9.87 -7.73 -0.69
N LEU A 134 8.54 -7.72 -0.62
CA LEU A 134 7.76 -6.62 -0.05
C LEU A 134 6.78 -7.16 0.99
N GLU A 135 6.88 -6.70 2.22
CA GLU A 135 5.89 -7.00 3.24
C GLU A 135 4.54 -6.41 2.81
N SER A 136 3.48 -7.21 2.80
CA SER A 136 2.23 -6.88 2.10
C SER A 136 1.00 -7.40 2.82
N TYR A 137 -0.14 -6.78 2.52
CA TYR A 137 -1.44 -7.27 2.97
C TYR A 137 -1.74 -8.68 2.43
N PRO A 138 -2.29 -9.59 3.27
CA PRO A 138 -2.85 -10.84 2.77
C PRO A 138 -4.12 -10.56 1.95
N THR A 139 -4.48 -11.51 1.09
CA THR A 139 -5.61 -11.38 0.16
C THR A 139 -6.93 -11.10 0.87
N GLU A 140 -7.17 -11.75 2.00
CA GLU A 140 -8.37 -11.56 2.81
C GLU A 140 -8.48 -10.13 3.35
N GLN A 141 -7.36 -9.54 3.80
CA GLN A 141 -7.34 -8.14 4.24
C GLN A 141 -7.59 -7.19 3.06
N ILE A 142 -7.01 -7.46 1.89
CA ILE A 142 -7.26 -6.66 0.68
C ILE A 142 -8.76 -6.62 0.37
N ILE A 143 -9.41 -7.78 0.35
CA ILE A 143 -10.85 -7.90 0.06
C ILE A 143 -11.67 -7.20 1.15
N ALA A 144 -11.32 -7.38 2.42
CA ALA A 144 -12.01 -6.74 3.53
C ALA A 144 -11.97 -5.20 3.46
N GLU A 145 -10.82 -4.61 3.15
CA GLU A 145 -10.68 -3.16 2.95
C GLU A 145 -11.51 -2.67 1.76
N LYS A 146 -11.48 -3.41 0.64
CA LYS A 146 -12.25 -3.07 -0.57
C LYS A 146 -13.74 -3.09 -0.28
N LEU A 147 -14.23 -4.16 0.36
CA LEU A 147 -15.62 -4.29 0.76
C LEU A 147 -16.04 -3.16 1.69
N SER A 148 -15.26 -2.91 2.75
CA SER A 148 -15.55 -1.86 3.72
C SER A 148 -15.67 -0.48 3.06
N ALA A 149 -14.76 -0.15 2.16
CA ALA A 149 -14.78 1.13 1.48
C ALA A 149 -15.86 1.20 0.36
N THR A 150 -16.32 0.09 -0.22
CA THR A 150 -17.53 0.11 -1.07
C THR A 150 -18.82 0.38 -0.29
N PHE A 151 -18.90 -0.04 0.98
CA PHE A 151 -20.06 0.24 1.84
C PHE A 151 -20.15 1.72 2.27
N ASP A 152 -19.02 2.40 2.44
CA ASP A 152 -19.00 3.81 2.89
C ASP A 152 -19.46 4.81 1.83
N PHE A 153 -19.26 4.49 0.55
CA PHE A 153 -19.33 5.46 -0.53
C PHE A 153 -20.26 5.00 -1.67
N LEU A 154 -21.40 4.39 -1.31
CA LEU A 154 -22.41 3.86 -2.26
C LEU A 154 -22.87 4.86 -3.34
N THR A 155 -22.60 6.16 -3.18
CA THR A 155 -23.00 7.24 -4.10
C THR A 155 -21.85 7.85 -4.93
N ASP A 156 -20.59 7.43 -4.74
CA ASP A 156 -19.43 7.99 -5.45
C ASP A 156 -18.96 7.07 -6.58
N ASN A 157 -18.99 7.57 -7.83
CA ASN A 157 -18.75 6.80 -9.06
C ASN A 157 -17.27 6.41 -9.27
N SER A 158 -16.36 6.88 -8.42
CA SER A 158 -14.92 6.64 -8.49
C SER A 158 -14.48 5.21 -8.10
N ARG A 159 -15.41 4.37 -7.64
CA ARG A 159 -15.16 3.05 -7.02
C ARG A 159 -15.34 1.84 -7.96
N GLY A 160 -15.56 2.05 -9.26
CA GLY A 160 -15.69 0.95 -10.23
C GLY A 160 -14.51 -0.05 -10.21
N LYS A 161 -13.31 0.43 -9.87
CA LYS A 161 -12.11 -0.41 -9.67
C LYS A 161 -12.24 -1.37 -8.49
N ASP A 162 -12.89 -0.96 -7.40
CA ASP A 162 -13.02 -1.81 -6.21
C ASP A 162 -14.01 -2.94 -6.44
N PHE A 163 -15.12 -2.70 -7.16
CA PHE A 163 -16.02 -3.76 -7.61
C PHE A 163 -15.32 -4.76 -8.55
N TYR A 164 -14.49 -4.24 -9.49
CA TYR A 164 -13.70 -5.09 -10.36
C TYR A 164 -12.71 -5.97 -9.57
N ASP A 165 -12.01 -5.38 -8.60
CA ASP A 165 -11.08 -6.09 -7.71
C ASP A 165 -11.82 -7.20 -6.92
N LEU A 166 -12.95 -6.86 -6.30
CA LEU A 166 -13.78 -7.79 -5.51
C LEU A 166 -14.34 -8.96 -6.35
N TYR A 167 -14.62 -8.73 -7.63
CA TYR A 167 -15.07 -9.77 -8.54
C TYR A 167 -13.94 -10.66 -9.07
N THR A 168 -12.75 -10.08 -9.28
CA THR A 168 -11.65 -10.74 -10.00
C THR A 168 -10.73 -11.51 -9.06
N ILE A 169 -10.38 -10.95 -7.91
CA ILE A 169 -9.43 -11.57 -6.96
C ILE A 169 -9.88 -12.97 -6.53
N PRO A 170 -11.15 -13.23 -6.16
CA PRO A 170 -11.60 -14.56 -5.76
C PRO A 170 -11.53 -15.63 -6.87
N LYS A 171 -11.33 -15.23 -8.13
CA LYS A 171 -11.18 -16.14 -9.27
C LYS A 171 -9.73 -16.49 -9.58
N MET A 172 -8.78 -15.72 -9.04
CA MET A 172 -7.35 -15.86 -9.31
C MET A 172 -6.61 -16.59 -8.18
N GLU A 173 -7.15 -16.58 -6.97
CA GLU A 173 -6.54 -17.23 -5.80
C GLU A 173 -7.61 -17.91 -4.95
N LYS A 174 -7.26 -19.05 -4.36
CA LYS A 174 -8.15 -19.72 -3.40
C LYS A 174 -8.11 -18.95 -2.08
N ILE A 175 -9.28 -18.52 -1.62
CA ILE A 175 -9.44 -17.77 -0.38
C ILE A 175 -10.07 -18.67 0.68
N ASP A 176 -9.54 -18.64 1.90
CA ASP A 176 -10.18 -19.31 3.03
C ASP A 176 -11.39 -18.49 3.50
N GLU A 177 -12.57 -19.09 3.42
CA GLU A 177 -13.82 -18.39 3.75
C GLU A 177 -13.87 -17.95 5.21
N LYS A 178 -13.32 -18.73 6.13
CA LYS A 178 -13.33 -18.42 7.56
C LYS A 178 -12.42 -17.23 7.84
N THR A 179 -11.18 -17.28 7.35
CA THR A 179 -10.23 -16.18 7.46
C THR A 179 -10.78 -14.90 6.83
N LEU A 180 -11.41 -14.99 5.64
CA LEU A 180 -12.02 -13.85 5.00
C LEU A 180 -13.14 -13.21 5.85
N LYS A 181 -14.04 -14.01 6.43
CA LYS A 181 -15.10 -13.51 7.32
C LYS A 181 -14.51 -12.78 8.51
N ASP A 182 -13.46 -13.31 9.11
CA ASP A 182 -12.79 -12.70 10.26
C ASP A 182 -12.08 -11.39 9.87
N SER A 183 -11.38 -11.35 8.72
CA SER A 183 -10.79 -10.12 8.16
C SER A 183 -11.84 -9.02 7.91
N VAL A 184 -13.00 -9.40 7.35
CA VAL A 184 -14.11 -8.47 7.11
C VAL A 184 -14.65 -7.90 8.43
N ARG A 185 -14.95 -8.75 9.42
CA ARG A 185 -15.45 -8.30 10.73
C ARG A 185 -14.48 -7.36 11.42
N ASN A 186 -13.20 -7.72 11.44
CA ASN A 186 -12.14 -6.91 12.04
C ASN A 186 -12.05 -5.54 11.36
N THR A 187 -12.07 -5.52 10.03
CA THR A 187 -11.97 -4.28 9.24
C THR A 187 -13.18 -3.36 9.46
N PHE A 188 -14.40 -3.91 9.48
CA PHE A 188 -15.61 -3.12 9.71
C PHE A 188 -15.66 -2.58 11.15
N THR A 189 -15.34 -3.42 12.14
CA THR A 189 -15.31 -3.02 13.55
C THR A 189 -14.28 -1.93 13.79
N ARG A 190 -13.07 -2.07 13.21
CA ARG A 190 -12.00 -1.06 13.27
C ARG A 190 -12.44 0.30 12.74
N ARG A 191 -13.27 0.32 11.70
CA ARG A 191 -13.81 1.55 11.11
C ARG A 191 -15.09 2.04 11.80
N GLY A 192 -15.43 1.50 12.98
CA GLY A 192 -16.60 1.92 13.75
C GLY A 192 -17.94 1.49 13.17
N LYS A 193 -17.98 0.48 12.31
CA LYS A 193 -19.19 0.05 11.59
C LYS A 193 -19.85 -1.17 12.24
N THR A 194 -21.15 -1.30 11.99
CA THR A 194 -21.90 -2.54 12.28
C THR A 194 -21.36 -3.71 11.45
N ASP A 195 -21.24 -4.88 12.09
CA ASP A 195 -20.85 -6.13 11.42
C ASP A 195 -21.76 -6.37 10.20
N PRO A 196 -21.21 -6.40 8.96
CA PRO A 196 -22.01 -6.56 7.75
C PRO A 196 -22.47 -8.02 7.53
N LEU A 197 -21.99 -8.97 8.33
CA LEU A 197 -22.26 -10.41 8.20
C LEU A 197 -23.28 -10.94 9.22
N LYS A 198 -24.05 -10.05 9.85
CA LYS A 198 -25.19 -10.42 10.71
C LYS A 198 -26.44 -10.78 9.93
#